data_AF-A0A0C3DW73-F1
#
_entry.id   AF-A0A0C3DW73-F1
#
_cell.length_a   1.000
_cell.length_b   1.000
_cell.length_c   1.000
_cell.angle_alpha   90.00
_cell.angle_beta   90.00
_cell.angle_gamma   90.00
#
_symmetry.space_group_name_H-M   'P 1'
#
loop_
_entity.id
_entity.type
_entity.pdbx_description
1 polymer ?
#
loop_
_entity_poly.entity_id
_entity_poly.type
_entity_poly.pdbx_seq_one_letter_code
_entity_poly.pdbx_strand_id
1 'polypeptide(L)'
;MNILLSIIPPTPIYSANDFPFHSTPAHVPPTSTFCCPERGNRPTVANVIGVIVTSRYASYLADFRLSTRDKDVKEDSTVLSDFRNPVPLTDYEAYRPWVTKFLERPCKLSEVENLLAPSLPNFIAITSSTSGSKPKYFARYLASLGLIRPAQDLVRSGSLAATIAAISWWGYRDVVEVTTASGDVTTTVPITGVASGFARNMQGWPIESDNTRMASMGESK
;
A
#
# COMPACT_ATOMS: atom_id res chain seq x y z
N MET A 1 -7.17 6.15 -13.37
CA MET A 1 -6.42 5.18 -12.53
C MET A 1 -7.43 4.31 -11.82
N ASN A 2 -7.57 3.04 -12.21
CA ASN A 2 -8.59 2.15 -11.65
C ASN A 2 -8.38 1.97 -10.13
N ILE A 3 -9.46 1.94 -9.33
CA ILE A 3 -9.45 1.63 -7.89
C ILE A 3 -8.65 0.36 -7.56
N LEU A 4 -8.53 -0.55 -8.53
CA LEU A 4 -7.68 -1.74 -8.41
C LEU A 4 -6.17 -1.46 -8.50
N LEU A 5 -5.75 -0.48 -9.29
CA LEU A 5 -4.33 -0.07 -9.38
C LEU A 5 -3.85 0.63 -8.11
N SER A 6 -4.77 1.11 -7.26
CA SER A 6 -4.42 1.60 -5.92
C SER A 6 -4.17 0.50 -4.89
N ILE A 7 -4.64 -0.73 -5.15
CA ILE A 7 -4.34 -1.91 -4.33
C ILE A 7 -3.00 -2.53 -4.78
N ILE A 8 -2.74 -2.52 -6.09
CA ILE A 8 -1.49 -3.01 -6.68
C ILE A 8 -0.34 -2.01 -6.39
N PRO A 9 0.85 -2.45 -5.94
CA PRO A 9 2.01 -1.56 -5.87
C PRO A 9 2.36 -1.02 -7.27
N PRO A 10 2.56 0.30 -7.45
CA PRO A 10 2.95 0.84 -8.75
C PRO A 10 4.28 0.21 -9.21
N THR A 11 4.42 -0.01 -10.51
CA THR A 11 5.74 -0.12 -11.15
C THR A 11 6.52 1.17 -10.86
N PRO A 12 7.80 1.10 -10.49
CA PRO A 12 8.58 2.31 -10.29
C PRO A 12 8.74 3.03 -11.63
N ILE A 13 8.07 4.17 -11.77
CA ILE A 13 8.51 5.26 -12.65
C ILE A 13 8.75 6.42 -11.70
N TYR A 14 9.96 6.51 -11.15
CA TYR A 14 10.42 7.74 -10.52
C TYR A 14 11.30 8.46 -11.53
N SER A 15 10.82 9.60 -12.02
CA SER A 15 11.65 10.63 -12.65
C SER A 15 12.11 11.58 -11.55
N ALA A 16 13.38 11.99 -11.58
CA ALA A 16 14.07 12.72 -10.51
C ALA A 16 13.59 14.16 -10.27
N ASN A 17 12.44 14.57 -10.81
CA ASN A 17 12.01 15.98 -10.83
C ASN A 17 10.92 16.35 -9.80
N ASP A 18 10.48 15.43 -8.95
CA ASP A 18 9.36 15.68 -8.01
C ASP A 18 9.76 16.28 -6.65
N PHE A 19 10.99 16.79 -6.50
CA PHE A 19 11.41 17.56 -5.32
C PHE A 19 11.79 19.00 -5.72
N PRO A 20 11.16 20.05 -5.15
CA PRO A 20 11.57 21.42 -5.39
C PRO A 20 12.77 21.73 -4.49
N PHE A 21 13.96 21.32 -4.91
CA PHE A 21 15.19 21.95 -4.45
C PHE A 21 15.96 22.40 -5.69
N HIS A 22 16.07 23.72 -5.85
CA HIS A 22 16.92 24.32 -6.85
C HIS A 22 18.37 23.89 -6.61
N SER A 23 18.94 23.11 -7.53
CA SER A 23 20.39 23.04 -7.78
C SER A 23 20.65 22.46 -9.17
N THR A 24 21.64 23.05 -9.83
CA THR A 24 22.11 22.89 -11.23
C THR A 24 22.59 21.46 -11.59
N PRO A 25 22.76 21.15 -12.90
CA PRO A 25 22.78 19.78 -13.39
C PRO A 25 24.14 19.11 -13.13
N ALA A 26 24.13 18.04 -12.33
CA ALA A 26 25.25 17.12 -12.22
C ALA A 26 24.82 15.71 -12.66
N HIS A 27 25.70 15.13 -13.48
CA HIS A 27 25.69 13.80 -14.07
C HIS A 27 24.92 12.73 -13.25
N VAL A 28 23.88 12.15 -13.87
CA VAL A 28 23.03 11.11 -13.28
C VAL A 28 23.79 9.79 -13.16
N PRO A 29 24.09 9.27 -11.95
CA PRO A 29 24.61 7.92 -11.77
C PRO A 29 23.45 6.89 -11.83
N PRO A 30 23.76 5.60 -12.08
CA PRO A 30 22.74 4.56 -12.24
C PRO A 30 21.87 4.43 -10.98
N THR A 31 20.57 4.33 -11.23
CA THR A 31 19.48 4.27 -10.27
C THR A 31 19.69 3.18 -9.22
N SER A 32 19.80 3.59 -7.95
CA SER A 32 19.62 2.71 -6.80
C SER A 32 18.24 2.08 -6.91
N THR A 33 18.21 0.81 -7.26
CA THR A 33 16.98 0.04 -7.33
C THR A 33 16.62 -0.32 -5.90
N PHE A 34 15.67 0.41 -5.31
CA PHE A 34 14.96 -0.07 -4.14
C PHE A 34 14.49 -1.50 -4.47
N CYS A 35 14.94 -2.49 -3.70
CA CYS A 35 14.46 -3.87 -3.81
C CYS A 35 12.99 -3.91 -3.38
N CYS A 36 12.11 -3.45 -4.27
CA CYS A 36 10.74 -3.93 -4.35
C CYS A 36 10.79 -5.46 -4.46
N PRO A 37 9.77 -6.18 -3.97
CA PRO A 37 9.72 -7.64 -4.07
C PRO A 37 10.14 -8.07 -5.48
N GLU A 38 11.04 -9.05 -5.53
CA GLU A 38 11.63 -9.57 -6.77
C GLU A 38 10.57 -9.71 -7.87
N ARG A 39 11.00 -9.55 -9.13
CA ARG A 39 10.15 -9.62 -10.32
C ARG A 39 9.17 -10.81 -10.34
N GLY A 40 9.46 -11.89 -9.60
CA GLY A 40 8.62 -13.08 -9.46
C GLY A 40 7.50 -13.06 -8.40
N ASN A 41 7.33 -12.00 -7.60
CA ASN A 41 6.34 -12.00 -6.49
C ASN A 41 5.28 -10.88 -6.57
N ARG A 42 4.95 -10.41 -7.77
CA ARG A 42 3.84 -9.46 -7.95
C ARG A 42 2.51 -10.21 -7.83
N PRO A 43 1.50 -9.63 -7.16
CA PRO A 43 0.17 -10.23 -7.15
C PRO A 43 -0.33 -10.28 -8.59
N THR A 44 -0.81 -11.45 -9.02
CA THR A 44 -1.49 -11.56 -10.31
C THR A 44 -2.78 -10.73 -10.27
N VAL A 45 -3.28 -10.33 -11.43
CA VAL A 45 -4.59 -9.65 -11.50
C VAL A 45 -5.69 -10.54 -10.92
N ALA A 46 -5.60 -11.85 -11.11
CA ALA A 46 -6.50 -12.84 -10.48
C ALA A 46 -6.44 -12.79 -8.94
N ASN A 47 -5.25 -12.71 -8.33
CA ASN A 47 -5.12 -12.57 -6.87
C ASN A 47 -5.81 -11.30 -6.36
N VAL A 48 -5.61 -10.18 -7.05
CA VAL A 48 -6.23 -8.89 -6.69
C VAL A 48 -7.75 -8.97 -6.84
N ILE A 49 -8.24 -9.59 -7.90
CA ILE A 49 -9.66 -9.83 -8.11
C ILE A 49 -10.24 -10.68 -6.96
N GLY A 50 -9.57 -11.77 -6.58
CA GLY A 50 -10.01 -12.67 -5.49
C GLY A 50 -10.15 -11.94 -4.16
N VAL A 51 -9.23 -11.03 -3.88
CA VAL A 51 -9.28 -10.14 -2.72
C VAL A 51 -10.47 -9.17 -2.81
N ILE A 52 -10.75 -8.61 -3.97
CA ILE A 52 -11.82 -7.62 -4.12
C ILE A 52 -13.20 -8.27 -4.02
N VAL A 53 -13.43 -9.44 -4.63
CA VAL A 53 -14.75 -10.10 -4.61
C VAL A 53 -15.20 -10.47 -3.20
N THR A 54 -14.26 -10.60 -2.26
CA THR A 54 -14.52 -10.86 -0.83
C THR A 54 -14.67 -9.58 0.01
N SER A 55 -14.44 -8.40 -0.58
CA SER A 55 -14.59 -7.10 0.08
C SER A 55 -16.03 -6.56 0.02
N ARG A 56 -16.35 -5.60 0.88
CA ARG A 56 -17.63 -4.87 0.83
C ARG A 56 -17.74 -4.00 -0.43
N TYR A 57 -16.63 -3.53 -0.97
CA TYR A 57 -16.58 -2.79 -2.24
C TYR A 57 -17.14 -3.61 -3.42
N ALA A 58 -17.05 -4.94 -3.39
CA ALA A 58 -17.65 -5.80 -4.42
C ALA A 58 -19.16 -5.59 -4.60
N SER A 59 -19.88 -5.12 -3.57
CA SER A 59 -21.31 -4.79 -3.69
C SER A 59 -21.58 -3.63 -4.67
N TYR A 60 -20.60 -2.75 -4.89
CA TYR A 60 -20.65 -1.66 -5.86
C TYR A 60 -20.25 -2.10 -7.27
N LEU A 61 -19.77 -3.34 -7.39
CA LEU A 61 -19.48 -4.02 -8.64
C LEU A 61 -20.46 -5.19 -8.83
N ALA A 62 -21.77 -4.93 -8.65
CA ALA A 62 -22.79 -5.98 -8.62
C ALA A 62 -22.76 -6.90 -9.84
N ASP A 63 -22.65 -6.35 -11.05
CA ASP A 63 -22.58 -7.12 -12.30
C ASP A 63 -21.33 -8.01 -12.35
N PHE A 64 -20.19 -7.49 -11.89
CA PHE A 64 -18.95 -8.26 -11.78
C PHE A 64 -19.04 -9.38 -10.73
N ARG A 65 -19.69 -9.10 -9.59
CA ARG A 65 -19.89 -10.11 -8.54
C ARG A 65 -20.80 -11.25 -9.02
N LEU A 66 -21.79 -10.94 -9.87
CA LEU A 66 -22.65 -11.94 -10.48
C LEU A 66 -21.90 -12.78 -11.50
N SER A 67 -21.05 -12.18 -12.34
CA SER A 67 -20.29 -12.92 -13.35
C SER A 67 -19.23 -13.86 -12.77
N THR A 68 -18.78 -13.62 -11.54
CA THR A 68 -17.72 -14.39 -10.86
C THR A 68 -18.21 -15.34 -9.76
N ARG A 69 -19.53 -15.38 -9.49
CA ARG A 69 -20.10 -16.09 -8.33
C ARG A 69 -19.75 -17.59 -8.26
N ASP A 70 -19.81 -18.27 -9.40
CA ASP A 70 -19.64 -19.72 -9.49
C ASP A 70 -18.30 -20.11 -10.12
N LYS A 71 -17.34 -19.16 -10.16
CA LYS A 71 -16.04 -19.33 -10.80
C LYS A 71 -14.94 -19.44 -9.76
N ASP A 72 -13.99 -20.33 -10.02
CA ASP A 72 -12.72 -20.27 -9.31
C ASP A 72 -11.91 -19.08 -9.87
N VAL A 73 -11.84 -18.01 -9.09
CA VAL A 73 -11.13 -16.77 -9.48
C VAL A 73 -9.67 -17.01 -9.87
N LYS A 74 -9.02 -18.07 -9.36
CA LYS A 74 -7.61 -18.37 -9.64
C LYS A 74 -7.43 -19.21 -10.91
N GLU A 75 -8.34 -20.13 -11.17
CA GLU A 75 -8.21 -21.14 -12.22
C GLU A 75 -9.03 -20.80 -13.48
N ASP A 76 -10.10 -20.02 -13.35
CA ASP A 76 -10.99 -19.71 -14.47
C ASP A 76 -10.43 -18.56 -15.35
N SER A 77 -10.03 -18.93 -16.56
CA SER A 77 -9.48 -18.02 -17.58
C SER A 77 -10.42 -16.87 -17.99
N THR A 78 -11.73 -16.97 -17.77
CA THR A 78 -12.74 -15.96 -18.14
C THR A 78 -12.88 -14.84 -17.11
N VAL A 79 -12.35 -15.03 -15.90
CA VAL A 79 -12.44 -14.05 -14.80
C VAL A 79 -11.87 -12.69 -15.18
N LEU A 80 -10.80 -12.66 -15.98
CA LEU A 80 -10.20 -11.40 -16.45
C LEU A 80 -11.09 -10.65 -17.44
N SER A 81 -11.74 -11.34 -18.38
CA SER A 81 -12.69 -10.69 -19.30
C SER A 81 -13.93 -10.21 -18.56
N ASP A 82 -14.44 -11.04 -17.65
CA ASP A 82 -15.61 -10.72 -16.84
C ASP A 82 -15.38 -9.60 -15.85
N PHE A 83 -14.13 -9.34 -15.49
CA PHE A 83 -13.73 -8.15 -14.77
C PHE A 83 -13.67 -6.93 -15.70
N ARG A 84 -13.01 -7.03 -16.85
CA ARG A 84 -12.77 -5.90 -17.76
C ARG A 84 -14.04 -5.35 -18.42
N ASN A 85 -15.06 -6.18 -18.61
CA ASN A 85 -16.29 -5.79 -19.30
C ASN A 85 -17.21 -4.90 -18.43
N PRO A 86 -17.60 -5.30 -17.20
CA PRO A 86 -18.51 -4.51 -16.37
C PRO A 86 -17.80 -3.48 -15.48
N VAL A 87 -16.50 -3.61 -15.18
CA VAL A 87 -15.81 -2.71 -14.26
C VAL A 87 -15.24 -1.51 -15.02
N PRO A 88 -15.80 -0.30 -14.85
CA PRO A 88 -15.33 0.88 -15.56
C PRO A 88 -13.93 1.29 -15.12
N LEU A 89 -13.19 1.89 -16.05
CA LEU A 89 -11.96 2.60 -15.70
C LEU A 89 -12.33 3.82 -14.86
N THR A 90 -11.83 3.85 -13.62
CA THR A 90 -12.08 4.93 -12.67
C THR A 90 -10.88 5.86 -12.55
N ASP A 91 -11.07 7.00 -11.90
CA ASP A 91 -10.02 7.92 -11.47
C ASP A 91 -9.94 8.01 -9.93
N TYR A 92 -9.11 8.91 -9.43
CA TYR A 92 -8.96 9.09 -7.99
C TYR A 92 -10.23 9.63 -7.33
N GLU A 93 -11.00 10.49 -8.00
CA GLU A 93 -12.19 11.07 -7.40
C GLU A 93 -13.29 10.02 -7.18
N ALA A 94 -13.38 9.01 -8.06
CA ALA A 94 -14.24 7.85 -7.81
C ALA A 94 -13.77 6.97 -6.64
N TYR A 95 -12.44 6.89 -6.40
CA TYR A 95 -11.86 6.16 -5.27
C TYR A 95 -11.97 6.92 -3.94
N ARG A 96 -11.89 8.24 -3.99
CA ARG A 96 -11.70 9.12 -2.85
C ARG A 96 -12.72 8.91 -1.71
N PRO A 97 -14.04 8.77 -1.96
CA PRO A 97 -15.01 8.53 -0.90
C PRO A 97 -14.70 7.28 -0.07
N TRP A 98 -14.06 6.27 -0.65
CA TRP A 98 -13.69 5.04 0.03
C TRP A 98 -12.54 5.23 0.99
N VAL A 99 -11.49 5.91 0.55
CA VAL A 99 -10.32 6.15 1.39
C VAL A 99 -10.59 7.21 2.46
N THR A 100 -11.47 8.17 2.19
CA THR A 100 -11.85 9.20 3.17
C THR A 100 -12.51 8.63 4.41
N LYS A 101 -13.23 7.50 4.33
CA LYS A 101 -13.78 6.81 5.51
C LYS A 101 -12.71 6.44 6.54
N PHE A 102 -11.50 6.09 6.08
CA PHE A 102 -10.38 5.82 6.98
C PHE A 102 -9.82 7.09 7.64
N LEU A 103 -10.03 8.25 7.03
CA LEU A 103 -9.50 9.53 7.50
C LEU A 103 -10.51 10.30 8.39
N GLU A 104 -11.73 9.80 8.52
CA GLU A 104 -12.74 10.33 9.43
C GLU A 104 -12.30 10.13 10.89
N ARG A 105 -12.67 11.08 11.75
CA ARG A 105 -12.36 11.06 13.19
C ARG A 105 -13.68 11.17 13.96
N PRO A 106 -14.14 10.14 14.68
CA PRO A 106 -13.50 8.82 14.84
C PRO A 106 -13.59 7.96 13.57
N CYS A 107 -12.56 7.15 13.30
CA CYS A 107 -12.60 6.13 12.26
C CYS A 107 -13.25 4.87 12.85
N LYS A 108 -14.45 4.51 12.41
CA LYS A 108 -15.21 3.40 13.01
C LYS A 108 -14.90 2.08 12.32
N LEU A 109 -14.55 1.06 13.09
CA LEU A 109 -14.23 -0.29 12.58
C LEU A 109 -15.35 -0.83 11.67
N SER A 110 -16.62 -0.67 12.08
CA SER A 110 -17.78 -1.14 11.30
C SER A 110 -17.92 -0.50 9.92
N GLU A 111 -17.30 0.66 9.68
CA GLU A 111 -17.37 1.38 8.41
C GLU A 111 -16.19 1.04 7.49
N VAL A 112 -15.04 0.66 8.05
CA VAL A 112 -13.78 0.49 7.31
C VAL A 112 -13.26 -0.95 7.24
N GLU A 113 -13.70 -1.84 8.13
CA GLU A 113 -13.33 -3.24 8.10
C GLU A 113 -13.86 -3.91 6.83
N ASN A 114 -12.99 -4.68 6.17
CA ASN A 114 -13.29 -5.37 4.91
C ASN A 114 -13.76 -4.44 3.77
N LEU A 115 -13.51 -3.13 3.88
CA LEU A 115 -14.09 -2.13 2.97
C LEU A 115 -13.62 -2.33 1.53
N LEU A 116 -12.31 -2.31 1.30
CA LEU A 116 -11.70 -2.41 -0.04
C LEU A 116 -11.04 -3.77 -0.32
N ALA A 117 -10.71 -4.50 0.73
CA ALA A 117 -10.12 -5.83 0.76
C ALA A 117 -10.36 -6.42 2.16
N PRO A 118 -10.20 -7.74 2.36
CA PRO A 118 -10.35 -8.34 3.68
C PRO A 118 -9.39 -7.71 4.70
N SER A 119 -9.86 -7.57 5.95
CA SER A 119 -9.23 -6.90 7.09
C SER A 119 -9.04 -5.38 6.90
N LEU A 120 -8.22 -4.76 7.76
CA LEU A 120 -7.79 -3.36 7.65
C LEU A 120 -6.54 -3.26 6.75
N PRO A 121 -6.30 -2.10 6.12
CA PRO A 121 -5.06 -1.90 5.38
C PRO A 121 -3.86 -1.91 6.33
N ASN A 122 -2.72 -2.43 5.85
CA ASN A 122 -1.45 -2.40 6.56
C ASN A 122 -0.92 -0.98 6.78
N PHE A 123 -1.18 -0.09 5.82
CA PHE A 123 -0.90 1.33 5.91
C PHE A 123 -1.71 2.10 4.86
N ILE A 124 -1.85 3.41 5.04
CA ILE A 124 -2.41 4.31 4.05
C ILE A 124 -1.25 5.09 3.42
N ALA A 125 -1.02 4.84 2.13
CA ALA A 125 0.00 5.54 1.38
C ALA A 125 -0.46 6.95 1.04
N ILE A 126 0.31 7.98 1.42
CA ILE A 126 0.15 9.35 0.94
C ILE A 126 1.10 9.57 -0.25
N THR A 127 0.58 10.11 -1.35
CA THR A 127 1.38 10.51 -2.51
C THR A 127 1.30 12.01 -2.74
N SER A 128 2.46 12.60 -3.03
CA SER A 128 2.60 13.99 -3.47
C SER A 128 2.30 14.07 -4.96
N SER A 129 1.02 14.08 -5.34
CA SER A 129 0.61 14.33 -6.72
C SER A 129 0.20 15.79 -6.86
N THR A 130 0.73 16.48 -7.88
CA THR A 130 0.66 17.93 -8.11
C THR A 130 -0.62 18.43 -8.81
N SER A 131 -1.65 17.59 -9.00
CA SER A 131 -2.92 18.03 -9.59
C SER A 131 -3.96 18.39 -8.51
N GLY A 132 -4.05 19.67 -8.14
CA GLY A 132 -5.13 20.20 -7.29
C GLY A 132 -4.90 20.04 -5.79
N SER A 133 -3.91 20.76 -5.25
CA SER A 133 -3.64 21.15 -3.84
C SER A 133 -3.79 20.16 -2.67
N LYS A 134 -4.35 18.96 -2.84
CA LYS A 134 -4.62 17.99 -1.78
C LYS A 134 -3.88 16.66 -2.02
N PRO A 135 -3.25 16.08 -1.00
CA PRO A 135 -2.61 14.78 -1.12
C PRO A 135 -3.59 13.68 -1.50
N LYS A 136 -3.12 12.70 -2.27
CA LYS A 136 -3.89 11.49 -2.60
C LYS A 136 -3.49 10.37 -1.63
N TYR A 137 -4.49 9.68 -1.11
CA TYR A 137 -4.36 8.59 -0.15
C TYR A 137 -4.75 7.26 -0.78
N PHE A 138 -4.02 6.19 -0.48
CA PHE A 138 -4.29 4.84 -0.99
C PHE A 138 -4.13 3.79 0.12
N ALA A 139 -5.20 3.05 0.41
CA ALA A 139 -5.17 1.94 1.37
C ALA A 139 -4.37 0.76 0.79
N ARG A 140 -3.36 0.27 1.52
CA ARG A 140 -2.47 -0.82 1.08
C ARG A 140 -2.67 -2.08 1.90
N TYR A 141 -3.02 -3.17 1.22
CA TYR A 141 -3.34 -4.47 1.82
C TYR A 141 -2.30 -5.52 1.42
N LEU A 142 -1.12 -5.44 2.04
CA LEU A 142 -0.01 -6.33 1.74
C LEU A 142 -0.31 -7.77 2.16
N ALA A 143 -0.94 -7.95 3.33
CA ALA A 143 -1.28 -9.27 3.85
C ALA A 143 -2.22 -10.03 2.89
N SER A 144 -3.31 -9.39 2.50
CA SER A 144 -4.33 -9.96 1.61
C SER A 144 -3.78 -10.30 0.21
N LEU A 145 -2.70 -9.62 -0.21
CA LEU A 145 -2.03 -9.88 -1.48
C LEU A 145 -0.87 -10.90 -1.38
N GLY A 146 -0.61 -11.48 -0.20
CA GLY A 146 0.53 -12.37 0.01
C GLY A 146 1.89 -11.68 -0.15
N LEU A 147 1.93 -10.36 0.07
CA LEU A 147 3.13 -9.54 -0.07
C LEU A 147 3.91 -9.38 1.24
N ILE A 148 3.34 -9.82 2.37
CA ILE A 148 4.08 -9.92 3.63
C ILE A 148 4.79 -11.25 3.64
N ARG A 149 6.12 -11.23 3.71
CA ARG A 149 6.95 -12.41 3.98
C ARG A 149 7.62 -12.24 5.34
N PRO A 150 7.84 -13.33 6.10
CA PRO A 150 8.77 -13.29 7.23
C PRO A 150 10.12 -12.77 6.73
N ALA A 151 10.73 -11.85 7.47
CA ALA A 151 12.10 -11.44 7.26
C ALA A 151 13.04 -12.61 7.60
N GLN A 152 13.07 -13.63 6.76
CA GLN A 152 14.13 -14.63 6.80
C GLN A 152 15.22 -14.18 5.82
N ASP A 153 16.34 -13.78 6.41
CA ASP A 153 17.67 -13.62 5.82
C ASP A 153 17.81 -12.65 4.64
N LEU A 154 17.38 -11.39 4.80
CA LEU A 154 17.90 -10.28 4.00
C LEU A 154 19.24 -9.74 4.55
N VAL A 155 20.09 -10.62 5.07
CA VAL A 155 21.48 -10.32 5.45
C VAL A 155 22.42 -11.26 4.70
N ARG A 156 22.41 -11.18 3.36
CA ARG A 156 23.63 -11.47 2.56
C ARG A 156 23.41 -11.13 1.09
N SER A 157 23.95 -10.01 0.65
CA SER A 157 24.51 -9.94 -0.69
C SER A 157 25.73 -9.03 -0.66
N GLY A 158 26.84 -9.56 -1.15
CA GLY A 158 28.18 -9.09 -0.85
C GLY A 158 28.63 -7.88 -1.67
N SER A 159 29.52 -7.13 -1.02
CA SER A 159 30.77 -6.58 -1.54
C SER A 159 30.78 -5.76 -2.85
N LEU A 160 31.20 -4.50 -2.63
CA LEU A 160 32.04 -3.59 -3.43
C LEU A 160 31.39 -2.51 -4.33
N ALA A 161 31.88 -1.29 -4.07
CA ALA A 161 31.95 -0.08 -4.88
C ALA A 161 30.87 1.01 -4.66
N ALA A 162 31.36 2.13 -4.09
CA ALA A 162 30.69 3.38 -3.70
C ALA A 162 29.76 3.27 -2.47
N THR A 163 30.21 3.85 -1.35
CA THR A 163 29.37 4.10 -0.18
C THR A 163 28.32 5.14 -0.52
N ILE A 164 27.21 4.70 -1.11
CA ILE A 164 26.02 5.53 -1.25
C ILE A 164 25.39 5.60 0.14
N ALA A 165 25.56 6.74 0.81
CA ALA A 165 24.81 7.05 2.01
C ALA A 165 23.35 7.31 1.62
N ALA A 166 22.53 6.26 1.63
CA ALA A 166 21.11 6.37 1.39
C ALA A 166 20.40 6.77 2.69
N ILE A 167 19.98 8.04 2.80
CA ILE A 167 19.10 8.48 3.88
C ILE A 167 17.68 8.06 3.49
N SER A 168 17.11 7.14 4.27
CA SER A 168 15.73 6.67 4.05
C SER A 168 14.83 7.11 5.20
N TRP A 169 13.71 7.77 4.87
CA TRP A 169 12.68 8.12 5.84
C TRP A 169 11.72 6.94 6.03
N TRP A 170 11.69 6.35 7.23
CA TRP A 170 10.78 5.24 7.58
C TRP A 170 9.70 5.64 8.62
N GLY A 171 9.51 6.95 8.82
CA GLY A 171 8.46 7.48 9.69
C GLY A 171 7.10 7.54 8.99
N TYR A 172 6.07 7.77 9.80
CA TYR A 172 4.71 8.06 9.35
C TYR A 172 4.41 9.56 9.51
N ARG A 173 3.44 10.06 8.76
CA ARG A 173 2.97 11.45 8.86
C ARG A 173 1.87 11.61 9.90
N ASP A 174 1.01 10.61 10.00
CA ASP A 174 -0.14 10.58 10.90
C ASP A 174 -0.52 9.11 11.15
N VAL A 175 -1.43 8.89 12.08
CA VAL A 175 -1.98 7.59 12.45
C VAL A 175 -3.51 7.66 12.50
N VAL A 176 -4.15 6.67 11.92
CA VAL A 176 -5.59 6.46 12.02
C VAL A 176 -5.85 5.49 13.16
N GLU A 177 -6.51 5.97 14.21
CA GLU A 177 -7.02 5.11 15.28
C GLU A 177 -8.39 4.58 14.86
N VAL A 178 -8.47 3.27 14.66
CA VAL A 178 -9.72 2.58 14.32
C VAL A 178 -10.41 2.17 15.61
N THR A 179 -11.65 2.62 15.79
CA THR A 179 -12.42 2.50 17.03
C THR A 179 -13.59 1.54 16.90
N THR A 180 -13.90 0.81 17.97
CA THR A 180 -15.11 -0.04 18.07
C THR A 180 -16.37 0.82 18.27
N ALA A 181 -17.54 0.17 18.28
CA ALA A 181 -18.79 0.82 18.67
C ALA A 181 -18.80 1.36 20.11
N SER A 182 -17.98 0.79 21.02
CA SER A 182 -17.80 1.29 22.39
C SER A 182 -16.86 2.50 22.46
N GLY A 183 -16.16 2.84 21.38
CA GLY A 183 -15.17 3.92 21.33
C GLY A 183 -13.74 3.48 21.65
N ASP A 184 -13.51 2.19 21.89
CA ASP A 184 -12.18 1.66 22.19
C ASP A 184 -11.31 1.58 20.92
N VAL A 185 -10.05 2.02 21.00
CA VAL A 185 -9.10 1.90 19.88
C VAL A 185 -8.69 0.43 19.73
N THR A 186 -9.04 -0.18 18.61
CA THR A 186 -8.71 -1.59 18.29
C THR A 186 -7.38 -1.73 17.59
N THR A 187 -7.06 -0.79 16.69
CA THR A 187 -5.88 -0.87 15.82
C THR A 187 -5.49 0.52 15.32
N THR A 188 -4.19 0.72 15.16
CA THR A 188 -3.62 1.93 14.60
C THR A 188 -3.10 1.66 13.20
N VAL A 189 -3.58 2.41 12.20
CA VAL A 189 -3.11 2.30 10.81
C VAL A 189 -2.23 3.52 10.47
N PRO A 190 -0.95 3.33 10.09
CA PRO A 190 -0.06 4.44 9.77
C PRO A 190 -0.41 5.08 8.43
N ILE A 191 -0.32 6.40 8.35
CA ILE A 191 -0.28 7.16 7.09
C ILE A 191 1.17 7.45 6.73
N THR A 192 1.69 6.85 5.67
CA THR A 192 3.13 6.93 5.30
C THR A 192 3.32 7.21 3.82
N GLY A 193 4.52 7.67 3.44
CA GLY A 193 4.96 7.51 2.04
C GLY A 193 4.97 6.02 1.65
N VAL A 194 4.79 5.71 0.37
CA VAL A 194 4.71 4.32 -0.13
C VAL A 194 5.94 3.51 0.30
N ALA A 195 7.15 4.04 0.08
CA ALA A 195 8.40 3.34 0.40
C ALA A 195 8.53 3.03 1.89
N SER A 196 8.19 3.99 2.77
CA SER A 196 8.21 3.79 4.22
C SER A 196 7.23 2.70 4.65
N GLY A 197 5.99 2.74 4.18
CA GLY A 197 4.97 1.77 4.56
C GLY A 197 5.34 0.34 4.13
N PHE A 198 5.92 0.19 2.93
CA PHE A 198 6.48 -1.09 2.49
C PHE A 198 7.65 -1.55 3.38
N ALA A 199 8.66 -0.70 3.59
CA ALA A 199 9.83 -1.05 4.38
C ALA A 199 9.44 -1.50 5.80
N ARG A 200 8.54 -0.77 6.46
CA ARG A 200 8.05 -1.12 7.80
C ARG A 200 7.36 -2.48 7.84
N ASN A 201 6.49 -2.77 6.86
CA ASN A 201 5.77 -4.04 6.82
C ASN A 201 6.71 -5.21 6.51
N MET A 202 7.68 -5.02 5.61
CA MET A 202 8.69 -6.06 5.31
C MET A 202 9.57 -6.38 6.51
N GLN A 203 9.89 -5.38 7.34
CA GLN A 203 10.69 -5.56 8.55
C GLN A 203 9.87 -5.99 9.77
N GLY A 204 8.54 -6.08 9.64
CA GLY A 204 7.65 -6.36 10.77
C GLY A 204 7.77 -5.30 11.87
N TRP A 205 7.81 -4.02 11.49
CA TRP A 205 7.99 -2.87 12.37
C TRP A 205 6.66 -2.14 12.62
N PRO A 206 5.79 -2.65 13.52
CA PRO A 206 4.55 -2.00 13.89
C PRO A 206 4.84 -0.68 14.63
N ILE A 207 3.90 0.26 14.58
CA ILE A 207 4.08 1.61 15.17
C ILE A 207 4.29 1.53 16.68
N GLU A 208 3.59 0.59 17.30
CA GLU A 208 3.60 0.30 18.73
C GLU A 208 5.02 -0.04 19.22
N SER A 209 5.88 -0.56 18.34
CA SER A 209 7.27 -0.91 18.64
C SER A 209 8.27 0.24 18.49
N ASP A 210 7.85 1.39 17.95
CA ASP A 210 8.77 2.45 17.52
C ASP A 210 9.57 3.04 18.69
N ASN A 211 8.92 3.30 19.82
CA ASN A 211 9.58 3.86 21.01
C ASN A 211 10.71 2.94 21.51
N THR A 212 10.42 1.64 21.63
CA THR A 212 11.40 0.64 22.06
C THR A 212 12.55 0.53 21.07
N ARG A 213 12.26 0.52 19.77
CA ARG A 213 13.28 0.43 18.72
C ARG A 213 14.18 1.67 18.73
N MET A 214 13.61 2.86 18.84
CA MET A 214 14.37 4.11 18.92
C MET A 214 15.25 4.18 20.18
N ALA A 215 14.76 3.69 21.33
CA ALA A 215 15.56 3.61 22.55
C ALA A 215 16.77 2.66 22.41
N SER A 216 16.56 1.47 21.83
CA SER A 216 17.62 0.47 21.64
C SER A 216 18.77 0.92 20.73
N MET A 217 18.52 1.86 19.81
CA MET A 217 19.57 2.40 18.92
C MET A 217 20.52 3.36 19.64
N GLY A 218 20.12 3.90 20.80
CA GLY A 218 20.94 4.80 21.62
C GLY A 218 21.90 4.07 22.58
N GLU A 219 21.73 2.77 22.77
CA GLU A 219 22.47 1.97 23.76
C GLU A 219 23.63 1.15 23.16
N SER A 220 23.74 1.06 21.83
CA SER A 220 24.92 0.48 21.16
C SER A 220 26.10 1.46 21.24
N LYS A 221 26.87 1.38 22.33
CA LYS A 221 28.21 1.96 22.46
C LYS A 221 29.30 0.94 22.17
#